data_AF-A0A1F9RDW1-F1
#
_entry.id   AF-A0A1F9RDW1-F1
#
_cell.length_a   1.000
_cell.length_b   1.000
_cell.length_c   1.000
_cell.angle_alpha   90.00
_cell.angle_beta   90.00
_cell.angle_gamma   90.00
#
_symmetry.space_group_name_H-M   'P 1'
#
loop_
_entity.id
_entity.type
_entity.pdbx_description
1 polymer ?
#
loop_
_entity_poly.entity_id
_entity_poly.type
_entity_poly.pdbx_seq_one_letter_code
_entity_poly.pdbx_strand_id
1 'polypeptide(L)'
;MLKKTRNLRLAALGALCAAAFLFAWENVQAVKLGYNIEKLRREIKDLESANTYLKKEIQVSLSPERLEAEAAKLGMVYPEPGAVVMLDGVPAVKKEGRGWLAKLLRLNKAS
;
A
#
# COMPACT_ATOMS: atom_id res chain seq x y z
N MET A 1 0.59 -50.94 -53.36
CA MET A 1 0.64 -49.46 -53.22
C MET A 1 -0.46 -48.85 -52.34
N LEU A 2 -1.65 -49.47 -52.18
CA LEU A 2 -2.75 -48.92 -51.35
C LEU A 2 -2.48 -48.78 -49.83
N LYS A 3 -1.58 -49.59 -49.24
CA LYS A 3 -1.28 -49.49 -47.79
C LYS A 3 -0.55 -48.19 -47.44
N LYS A 4 0.34 -47.70 -48.31
CA LYS A 4 1.15 -46.49 -48.06
C LYS A 4 0.28 -45.23 -48.09
N THR A 5 -0.65 -45.13 -49.03
CA THR A 5 -1.60 -44.02 -49.13
C THR A 5 -2.60 -44.00 -47.97
N ARG A 6 -3.05 -45.17 -47.50
CA ARG A 6 -3.90 -45.26 -46.31
C ARG A 6 -3.18 -44.79 -45.04
N ASN A 7 -1.95 -45.22 -44.83
CA ASN A 7 -1.16 -44.80 -43.67
C ASN A 7 -0.86 -43.28 -43.70
N LEU A 8 -0.61 -42.73 -44.89
CA LEU A 8 -0.40 -41.29 -45.07
C LEU A 8 -1.66 -40.48 -44.73
N ARG A 9 -2.84 -40.95 -45.16
CA ARG A 9 -4.13 -40.31 -44.83
C ARG A 9 -4.43 -40.37 -43.33
N LEU A 10 -4.15 -41.49 -42.67
CA LEU A 10 -4.31 -41.62 -41.23
C LEU A 10 -3.35 -40.70 -40.46
N ALA A 11 -2.09 -40.58 -40.91
CA ALA A 11 -1.13 -39.66 -40.32
C ALA A 11 -1.56 -38.19 -40.49
N ALA A 12 -2.04 -37.82 -41.69
CA ALA A 12 -2.55 -36.47 -41.95
C ALA A 12 -3.79 -36.15 -41.10
N LEU A 13 -4.71 -37.11 -40.95
CA LEU A 13 -5.88 -36.96 -40.08
C LEU A 13 -5.45 -36.79 -38.61
N GLY A 14 -4.51 -37.60 -38.13
CA GLY A 14 -3.98 -37.49 -36.78
C GLY A 14 -3.31 -36.15 -36.52
N ALA A 15 -2.51 -35.65 -37.47
CA ALA A 15 -1.88 -34.34 -37.37
C ALA A 15 -2.92 -33.20 -37.33
N LEU A 16 -3.96 -33.29 -38.15
CA LEU A 16 -5.05 -32.30 -38.17
C LEU A 16 -5.85 -32.30 -36.85
N CYS A 17 -6.14 -33.48 -36.30
CA CYS A 17 -6.77 -33.58 -34.98
C CYS A 17 -5.89 -32.99 -33.88
N ALA A 18 -4.57 -33.29 -33.88
CA ALA A 18 -3.65 -32.74 -32.89
C ALA A 18 -3.58 -31.21 -32.96
N ALA A 19 -3.52 -30.63 -34.17
CA ALA A 19 -3.54 -29.18 -34.35
C ALA A 19 -4.84 -28.55 -33.82
N ALA A 20 -5.99 -29.17 -34.11
CA ALA A 20 -7.29 -28.71 -33.59
C ALA A 20 -7.36 -28.75 -32.06
N PHE A 21 -6.81 -29.81 -31.44
CA PHE A 21 -6.73 -29.91 -29.99
C PHE A 21 -5.82 -28.85 -29.37
N LEU A 22 -4.65 -28.61 -29.95
CA LEU A 22 -3.74 -27.55 -29.48
C LEU A 22 -4.40 -26.18 -29.58
N PHE A 23 -5.08 -25.89 -30.69
CA PHE A 23 -5.80 -24.64 -30.86
C PHE A 23 -6.91 -24.48 -29.80
N ALA A 24 -7.71 -25.52 -29.58
CA ALA A 24 -8.73 -25.51 -28.54
C ALA A 24 -8.12 -25.30 -27.13
N TRP A 25 -6.98 -25.94 -26.86
CA TRP A 25 -6.27 -25.80 -25.60
C TRP A 25 -5.75 -24.39 -25.35
N GLU A 26 -5.17 -23.75 -26.38
CA GLU A 26 -4.74 -22.35 -26.32
C GLU A 26 -5.91 -21.41 -26.02
N ASN A 27 -7.04 -21.60 -26.69
CA ASN A 27 -8.24 -20.80 -26.44
C ASN A 27 -8.74 -20.95 -25.00
N VAL A 28 -8.76 -22.17 -24.45
CA VAL A 28 -9.15 -22.42 -23.05
C VAL A 28 -8.19 -21.72 -22.08
N GLN A 29 -6.88 -21.76 -22.35
CA GLN A 29 -5.89 -21.06 -21.52
C GLN A 29 -6.04 -19.53 -21.59
N ALA A 30 -6.23 -18.99 -22.79
CA ALA A 30 -6.45 -17.56 -23.00
C ALA A 30 -7.69 -17.05 -22.24
N VAL A 31 -8.79 -17.81 -22.28
CA VAL A 31 -10.01 -17.49 -21.54
C VAL A 31 -9.78 -17.51 -20.03
N LYS A 32 -9.09 -18.53 -19.49
CA LYS A 32 -8.74 -18.58 -18.06
C LYS A 32 -7.89 -17.39 -17.62
N LEU A 33 -6.91 -17.02 -18.45
CA LEU A 33 -6.07 -15.86 -18.19
C LEU A 33 -6.88 -14.56 -18.20
N GLY A 34 -7.79 -14.41 -19.17
CA GLY A 34 -8.72 -13.27 -19.24
C GLY A 34 -9.57 -13.12 -17.99
N TYR A 35 -10.12 -14.23 -17.46
CA TYR A 35 -10.87 -14.20 -16.20
C TYR A 35 -10.01 -13.79 -15.00
N ASN A 36 -8.77 -14.27 -14.92
CA ASN A 36 -7.86 -13.86 -13.85
C ASN A 36 -7.54 -12.37 -13.92
N ILE A 37 -7.26 -11.85 -15.12
CA ILE A 37 -7.02 -10.41 -15.33
C ILE A 37 -8.24 -9.60 -14.91
N GLU A 38 -9.43 -10.01 -15.33
CA GLU A 38 -10.67 -9.30 -15.00
C GLU A 38 -10.96 -9.35 -13.49
N LYS A 39 -10.67 -10.47 -12.82
CA LYS A 39 -10.76 -10.59 -11.37
C LYS A 39 -9.82 -9.62 -10.66
N LEU A 40 -8.55 -9.60 -11.06
CA LEU A 40 -7.54 -8.69 -10.49
C LEU A 40 -7.94 -7.22 -10.73
N ARG A 41 -8.44 -6.90 -11.92
CA ARG A 41 -8.88 -5.56 -12.27
C ARG A 41 -10.05 -5.08 -11.41
N ARG A 42 -10.97 -5.98 -11.07
CA ARG A 42 -12.07 -5.69 -10.12
C ARG A 42 -11.54 -5.43 -8.72
N GLU A 43 -10.63 -6.27 -8.24
CA GLU A 43 -10.02 -6.11 -6.92
C GLU A 43 -9.28 -4.78 -6.78
N ILE A 44 -8.51 -4.36 -7.79
CA ILE A 44 -7.86 -3.04 -7.82
C ILE A 44 -8.90 -1.92 -7.71
N LYS A 45 -9.97 -1.99 -8.51
CA LYS A 45 -11.03 -0.97 -8.50
C LYS A 45 -11.72 -0.89 -7.15
N ASP A 46 -12.00 -2.02 -6.52
CA ASP A 46 -12.63 -2.08 -5.21
C ASP A 46 -11.72 -1.45 -4.15
N LEU A 47 -10.42 -1.76 -4.17
CA LEU A 47 -9.42 -1.15 -3.28
C LEU A 47 -9.29 0.36 -3.48
N GLU A 48 -9.26 0.84 -4.73
CA GLU A 48 -9.22 2.27 -5.04
C GLU A 48 -10.46 3.00 -4.52
N SER A 49 -11.64 2.37 -4.67
CA SER A 49 -12.89 2.92 -4.17
C SER A 49 -12.90 3.02 -2.64
N ALA A 50 -12.43 1.97 -1.96
CA ALA A 50 -12.31 1.92 -0.51
C ALA A 50 -11.30 2.96 0.00
N ASN A 51 -10.15 3.10 -0.65
CA ASN A 51 -9.16 4.11 -0.30
C ASN A 51 -9.73 5.53 -0.43
N THR A 52 -10.45 5.80 -1.51
CA THR A 52 -11.09 7.10 -1.75
C THR A 52 -12.16 7.39 -0.69
N TYR A 53 -12.96 6.39 -0.32
CA TYR A 53 -13.95 6.51 0.74
C TYR A 53 -13.30 6.82 2.10
N LEU A 54 -12.29 6.04 2.50
CA LEU A 54 -11.57 6.23 3.76
C LEU A 54 -10.89 7.61 3.84
N LYS A 55 -10.30 8.09 2.73
CA LYS A 55 -9.73 9.45 2.68
C LYS A 55 -10.78 10.52 2.94
N LYS A 56 -11.97 10.39 2.36
CA LYS A 56 -13.08 11.32 2.63
C LYS A 56 -13.51 11.24 4.09
N GLU A 57 -13.60 10.04 4.65
CA GLU A 57 -14.00 9.84 6.05
C GLU A 57 -12.97 10.44 7.03
N ILE A 58 -11.68 10.32 6.73
CA ILE A 58 -10.61 10.99 7.47
C ILE A 58 -10.77 12.51 7.37
N GLN A 59 -10.99 13.06 6.17
CA GLN A 59 -11.18 14.50 5.99
C GLN A 59 -12.41 15.03 6.72
N VAL A 60 -13.50 14.26 6.74
CA VAL A 60 -14.72 14.60 7.49
C VAL A 60 -14.48 14.49 9.00
N SER A 61 -13.73 13.47 9.45
CA SER A 61 -13.44 13.29 10.88
C SER A 61 -12.48 14.36 11.41
N LEU A 62 -11.55 14.80 10.58
CA LEU A 62 -10.63 15.91 10.86
C LEU A 62 -11.20 17.26 10.42
N SER A 63 -12.48 17.34 10.03
CA SER A 63 -13.04 18.62 9.63
C SER A 63 -13.07 19.55 10.85
N PRO A 64 -12.74 20.84 10.70
CA PRO A 64 -12.76 21.79 11.80
C PRO A 64 -14.10 21.78 12.53
N GLU A 65 -15.23 21.68 11.82
CA GLU A 65 -16.55 21.68 12.46
C GLU A 65 -16.75 20.46 13.38
N ARG A 66 -16.28 19.27 12.98
CA ARG A 66 -16.38 18.06 13.83
C ARG A 66 -15.43 18.13 15.01
N LEU A 67 -14.21 18.61 14.78
CA LEU A 67 -13.22 18.78 15.85
C LEU A 67 -13.70 19.81 16.89
N GLU A 68 -14.29 20.93 16.46
CA GLU A 68 -14.89 21.93 17.33
C GLU A 68 -16.08 21.37 18.12
N ALA A 69 -16.97 20.63 17.46
CA ALA A 69 -18.11 20.01 18.12
C ALA A 69 -17.67 19.02 19.20
N GLU A 70 -16.62 18.22 18.95
CA GLU A 70 -16.10 17.28 19.94
C GLU A 70 -15.31 17.99 21.04
N ALA A 71 -14.56 19.04 20.70
CA ALA A 71 -13.88 19.91 21.66
C ALA A 71 -14.85 20.55 22.64
N ALA A 72 -15.97 21.06 22.14
CA ALA A 72 -17.03 21.66 22.96
C ALA A 72 -17.63 20.65 23.95
N LYS A 73 -17.85 19.40 23.53
CA LYS A 73 -18.34 18.32 24.43
C LYS A 73 -17.34 17.99 25.54
N LEU A 74 -16.04 18.11 25.25
CA LEU A 74 -14.97 17.92 26.23
C LEU A 74 -14.79 19.13 27.17
N GLY A 75 -15.60 20.18 27.02
CA GLY A 75 -15.51 21.41 27.81
C GLY A 75 -14.31 22.28 27.43
N MET A 76 -13.71 22.06 26.25
CA MET A 76 -12.65 22.92 25.75
C MET A 76 -13.24 24.25 25.26
N VAL A 77 -12.54 25.34 25.58
CA VAL A 77 -12.92 26.71 25.22
C VAL A 77 -11.80 27.32 24.41
N TYR A 78 -12.15 28.13 23.40
CA TYR A 78 -11.16 28.86 22.63
C TYR A 78 -10.33 29.77 23.56
N PRO A 79 -8.99 29.77 23.46
CA PRO A 79 -8.15 30.66 24.25
C PRO A 79 -8.37 32.12 23.83
N GLU A 80 -8.27 33.04 24.78
CA GLU A 80 -8.32 34.47 24.53
C GLU A 80 -7.20 34.91 23.55
N PRO A 81 -7.45 35.89 22.67
CA PRO A 81 -6.43 36.40 21.75
C PRO A 81 -5.16 36.85 22.51
N GLY A 82 -4.03 36.19 22.25
CA GLY A 82 -2.74 36.48 22.90
C GLY A 82 -2.35 35.54 24.05
N ALA A 83 -3.21 34.61 24.45
CA ALA A 83 -2.87 33.60 25.47
C ALA A 83 -2.08 32.40 24.91
N VAL A 84 -1.93 32.30 23.58
CA VAL A 84 -1.18 31.23 22.92
C VAL A 84 0.29 31.62 22.82
N VAL A 85 1.14 30.96 23.61
CA VAL A 85 2.60 31.11 23.53
C VAL A 85 3.16 29.96 22.69
N MET A 86 3.66 30.26 21.50
CA MET A 86 4.44 29.29 20.71
C MET A 86 5.81 29.14 21.36
N LEU A 87 6.09 27.96 21.90
CA LEU A 87 7.45 27.60 22.30
C LEU A 87 8.23 27.31 21.02
N ASP A 88 9.11 28.23 20.62
CA ASP A 88 10.02 28.00 19.49
C ASP A 88 10.71 26.64 19.64
N GLY A 89 10.65 25.85 18.57
CA GLY A 89 10.93 24.41 18.51
C GLY A 89 12.39 24.00 18.71
N VAL A 90 13.03 24.47 19.77
CA VAL A 90 14.18 23.80 20.36
C VAL A 90 13.89 23.73 21.86
N PRO A 91 13.69 22.53 22.46
CA PRO A 91 13.71 22.45 23.91
C PRO A 91 15.04 23.09 24.32
N ALA A 92 14.98 24.14 25.15
CA ALA A 92 16.16 24.67 25.78
C ALA A 92 16.74 23.53 26.62
N VAL A 93 17.58 22.71 25.99
CA VAL A 93 18.45 21.77 26.64
C VAL A 93 19.35 22.68 27.44
N LYS A 94 18.95 22.93 28.70
CA LYS A 94 19.87 23.37 29.74
C LYS A 94 21.03 22.40 29.65
N LYS A 95 22.12 22.83 29.02
CA LYS A 95 23.41 22.14 28.99
C LYS A 95 24.07 22.29 30.37
N GLU A 96 23.34 21.97 31.43
CA GLU A 96 23.89 21.76 32.77
C GLU A 96 24.23 20.28 32.93
N GLY A 97 25.06 19.78 32.02
CA GLY A 97 25.52 18.38 32.00
C GLY A 97 27.03 18.24 31.85
N ARG A 98 27.79 19.34 31.97
CA ARG A 98 29.26 19.32 32.12
C ARG A 98 29.69 19.97 33.43
N GLY A 99 28.90 19.78 34.49
CA GLY A 99 29.31 20.10 35.85
C GLY A 99 30.33 19.07 36.36
N TRP A 100 31.39 19.55 37.01
CA TRP A 100 32.42 18.92 37.85
C TRP A 100 32.91 17.47 37.59
N LEU A 101 32.04 16.49 37.28
CA LEU A 101 32.37 15.09 37.01
C LEU A 101 33.29 14.91 35.80
N ALA A 102 33.11 15.70 34.74
CA ALA A 102 33.99 15.68 33.58
C ALA A 102 35.42 16.15 33.89
N LYS A 103 35.59 16.95 34.97
CA LYS A 103 36.90 17.41 35.44
C LYS A 103 37.60 16.33 36.29
N LEU A 104 36.82 15.55 37.04
CA LEU A 104 37.31 14.44 37.86
C LEU A 104 37.89 13.30 37.00
N LEU A 105 37.19 12.91 35.92
CA LEU A 105 37.60 11.82 35.05
C LEU A 105 38.81 12.16 34.14
N ARG A 106 39.15 13.45 33.99
CA ARG A 106 40.31 13.89 33.20
C ARG A 106 41.64 13.83 33.96
N LEU A 107 41.61 13.68 35.28
CA LEU A 107 42.82 13.65 36.12
C LEU A 107 43.48 12.27 36.21
N ASN A 108 42.79 11.19 35.80
CA ASN A 108 43.31 9.81 35.92
C ASN A 108 43.96 9.26 34.64
N LYS A 109 44.31 10.12 33.67
CA LYS A 109 44.95 9.72 32.40
C LYS A 109 46.28 10.43 32.15
N ALA A 110 47.05 10.61 33.23
CA ALA A 110 48.44 11.03 33.18
C ALA A 110 49.20 10.31 34.31
N SER A 111 49.42 9.01 34.13
CA SER A 111 50.51 8.26 34.77
C SER A 111 51.01 7.20 33.80
#